data_AF-A0A2N7QZG6-F1
#
_entry.id   AF-A0A2N7QZG6-F1
#
_cell.length_a   1.000
_cell.length_b   1.000
_cell.length_c   1.000
_cell.angle_alpha   90.00
_cell.angle_beta   90.00
_cell.angle_gamma   90.00
#
_symmetry.space_group_name_H-M   'P 1'
#
loop_
_entity.id
_entity.type
_entity.pdbx_description
1 polymer ?
#
loop_
_entity_poly.entity_id
_entity_poly.type
_entity_poly.pdbx_seq_one_letter_code
_entity_poly.pdbx_strand_id
1 'polypeptide(L)'
;MRRALKHLLLVAGLLLPASQALALDWFAWQSTDTLRWRSEGQYMHLATEKGGGVRVVKETPVDLWGLSAGDVILEADGKPVVHVADLVATLRAHGASPMPLKVHRNGSEQQVMLAAKARVDLLHEAPAAPPPPPAPPAPPAPPGG
;
A
#
# COMPACT_ATOMS: atom_id res chain seq x y z
N MET A 1 13.93 45.87 54.51
CA MET A 1 14.99 45.15 53.78
C MET A 1 14.35 44.28 52.71
N ARG A 2 15.03 44.17 51.55
CA ARG A 2 14.73 43.41 50.32
C ARG A 2 13.83 44.11 49.27
N ARG A 3 14.49 44.41 48.15
CA ARG A 3 14.09 45.07 46.91
C ARG A 3 13.49 44.05 45.93
N ALA A 4 12.70 44.54 44.96
CA ALA A 4 12.78 44.27 43.50
C ALA A 4 11.40 44.61 42.90
N LEU A 5 11.20 45.70 42.16
CA LEU A 5 11.76 46.16 40.87
C LEU A 5 11.15 45.45 39.65
N LYS A 6 10.12 46.14 39.15
CA LYS A 6 9.60 46.34 37.78
C LYS A 6 10.06 45.42 36.64
N HIS A 7 9.02 44.98 35.92
CA HIS A 7 8.92 44.23 34.67
C HIS A 7 9.80 44.69 33.48
N LEU A 8 9.86 43.78 32.48
CA LEU A 8 10.15 43.97 31.03
C LEU A 8 11.63 43.69 30.64
N LEU A 9 12.07 42.87 29.68
CA LEU A 9 11.51 42.18 28.49
C LEU A 9 12.48 41.01 28.05
N LEU A 10 11.91 39.90 27.55
CA LEU A 10 12.34 38.91 26.51
C LEU A 10 13.84 38.56 26.25
N VAL A 11 14.15 37.25 26.20
CA VAL A 11 14.41 36.45 24.95
C VAL A 11 14.93 35.02 25.29
N ALA A 12 14.41 34.04 24.53
CA ALA A 12 14.94 32.70 24.22
C ALA A 12 14.97 31.60 25.29
N GLY A 13 13.95 30.74 25.22
CA GLY A 13 13.94 29.41 25.82
C GLY A 13 12.82 28.57 25.23
N LEU A 14 12.88 28.30 23.92
CA LEU A 14 12.03 27.33 23.27
C LEU A 14 12.41 25.94 23.80
N LEU A 15 11.77 25.51 24.88
CA LEU A 15 11.73 24.11 25.28
C LEU A 15 10.27 23.71 25.35
N LEU A 16 9.70 23.45 24.17
CA LEU A 16 8.43 22.75 24.07
C LEU A 16 8.63 21.37 24.71
N PRO A 17 7.96 21.10 25.84
CA PRO A 17 8.05 19.81 26.49
C PRO A 17 7.42 18.75 25.59
N ALA A 18 8.16 17.65 25.40
CA ALA A 18 7.65 16.32 25.15
C ALA A 18 6.34 16.23 24.33
N SER A 19 6.45 16.36 23.01
CA SER A 19 5.41 15.94 22.08
C SER A 19 5.27 14.40 22.11
N GLN A 20 4.52 13.90 23.07
CA GLN A 20 3.91 12.58 22.97
C GLN A 20 2.41 12.74 23.09
N ALA A 21 1.77 13.01 21.96
CA ALA A 21 0.39 12.64 21.74
C ALA A 21 0.11 12.60 20.23
N LEU A 22 0.08 11.38 19.70
CA LEU A 22 -0.69 10.95 18.54
C LEU A 22 -0.33 11.58 17.17
N ALA A 23 0.58 10.91 16.48
CA ALA A 23 0.36 10.54 15.09
C ALA A 23 0.90 9.11 14.88
N LEU A 24 0.33 8.17 15.63
CA LEU A 24 0.54 6.72 15.47
C LEU A 24 -0.61 6.09 14.67
N ASP A 25 -1.17 6.80 13.67
CA ASP A 25 -2.33 6.27 12.93
C ASP A 25 -2.42 6.64 11.44
N TRP A 26 -1.43 7.31 10.82
CA TRP A 26 -1.55 7.70 9.41
C TRP A 26 -0.70 6.94 8.38
N PHE A 27 0.02 5.90 8.80
CA PHE A 27 0.46 4.89 7.83
C PHE A 27 -0.77 4.11 7.38
N ALA A 28 -1.35 4.54 6.26
CA ALA A 28 -2.36 3.80 5.53
C ALA A 28 -1.88 2.35 5.35
N TRP A 29 -2.45 1.45 6.14
CA TRP A 29 -2.27 0.01 6.00
C TRP A 29 -2.95 -0.38 4.68
N GLN A 30 -2.21 -0.33 3.57
CA GLN A 30 -2.55 -1.17 2.43
C GLN A 30 -2.31 -2.60 2.92
N SER A 31 -3.39 -3.28 3.26
CA SER A 31 -3.36 -4.68 3.68
C SER A 31 -2.61 -5.49 2.64
N THR A 32 -1.58 -6.25 3.02
CA THR A 32 -0.91 -7.22 2.13
C THR A 32 -1.91 -8.15 1.44
N ASP A 33 -3.06 -8.36 2.09
CA ASP A 33 -4.09 -9.33 1.75
C ASP A 33 -5.31 -8.72 1.04
N THR A 34 -5.40 -7.39 0.84
CA THR A 34 -6.60 -6.80 0.22
C THR A 34 -6.25 -5.59 -0.62
N LEU A 35 -6.70 -5.61 -1.87
CA LEU A 35 -6.63 -4.47 -2.79
C LEU A 35 -8.03 -4.07 -3.20
N ARG A 36 -8.34 -2.79 -3.01
CA ARG A 36 -9.57 -2.16 -3.51
C ARG A 36 -9.17 -1.00 -4.39
N TRP A 37 -9.49 -1.12 -5.67
CA TRP A 37 -9.24 -0.09 -6.66
C TRP A 37 -10.56 0.43 -7.22
N ARG A 38 -10.62 1.72 -7.54
CA ARG A 38 -11.76 2.37 -8.15
C ARG A 38 -11.30 3.52 -9.04
N SER A 39 -11.84 3.60 -10.25
CA SER A 39 -11.67 4.75 -11.15
C SER A 39 -12.83 4.84 -12.12
N GLU A 40 -13.31 6.04 -12.43
CA GLU A 40 -14.33 6.30 -13.48
C GLU A 40 -15.52 5.31 -13.52
N GLY A 41 -16.07 4.97 -12.35
CA GLY A 41 -17.20 4.04 -12.23
C GLY A 41 -16.82 2.55 -12.31
N GLN A 42 -15.56 2.24 -12.58
CA GLN A 42 -14.97 0.92 -12.50
C GLN A 42 -14.52 0.62 -11.06
N TYR A 43 -14.56 -0.65 -10.67
CA TYR A 43 -14.20 -1.11 -9.34
C TYR A 43 -13.55 -2.49 -9.41
N MET A 44 -12.53 -2.71 -8.59
CA MET A 44 -11.91 -4.02 -8.41
C MET A 44 -11.63 -4.24 -6.91
N HIS A 45 -12.04 -5.40 -6.40
CA HIS A 45 -11.76 -5.87 -5.06
C HIS A 45 -11.10 -7.24 -5.13
N LEU A 46 -9.86 -7.30 -4.68
CA LEU A 46 -9.07 -8.50 -4.54
C LEU A 46 -8.83 -8.78 -3.07
N ALA A 47 -8.94 -10.04 -2.67
CA ALA A 47 -8.63 -10.48 -1.32
C ALA A 47 -7.83 -11.78 -1.34
N THR A 48 -6.86 -11.92 -0.45
CA THR A 48 -6.13 -13.16 -0.26
C THR A 48 -7.02 -14.24 0.36
N GLU A 49 -6.96 -15.45 -0.19
CA GLU A 49 -7.64 -16.62 0.34
C GLU A 49 -6.83 -17.29 1.44
N LYS A 50 -7.50 -17.85 2.46
CA LYS A 50 -6.84 -18.63 3.52
C LYS A 50 -6.08 -19.86 3.00
N GLY A 51 -6.49 -20.40 1.85
CA GLY A 51 -5.85 -21.54 1.18
C GLY A 51 -4.71 -21.18 0.23
N GLY A 52 -4.34 -19.90 0.15
CA GLY A 52 -3.42 -19.37 -0.85
C GLY A 52 -4.12 -18.94 -2.13
N GLY A 53 -3.52 -17.96 -2.80
CA GLY A 53 -4.09 -17.32 -3.99
C GLY A 53 -4.88 -16.06 -3.66
N VAL A 54 -5.20 -15.32 -4.72
CA VAL A 54 -5.90 -14.04 -4.64
C VAL A 54 -7.27 -14.18 -5.30
N ARG A 55 -8.34 -14.04 -4.52
CA ARG A 55 -9.71 -14.05 -5.03
C ARG A 55 -10.12 -12.69 -5.56
N VAL A 56 -10.76 -12.69 -6.73
CA VAL A 56 -11.56 -11.58 -7.23
C VAL A 56 -12.89 -11.60 -6.48
N VAL A 57 -13.02 -10.73 -5.49
CA VAL A 57 -14.22 -10.63 -4.66
C VAL A 57 -15.33 -9.91 -5.42
N LYS A 58 -14.98 -8.85 -6.13
CA LYS A 58 -15.91 -8.05 -6.92
C LYS A 58 -15.18 -7.21 -7.96
N GLU A 59 -15.78 -7.12 -9.12
CA GLU A 59 -15.37 -6.32 -10.26
C GLU A 59 -16.56 -5.51 -10.78
N THR A 60 -16.27 -4.40 -11.43
CA THR A 60 -17.25 -3.62 -12.18
C THR A 60 -16.49 -2.86 -13.26
N PRO A 61 -16.88 -2.97 -14.55
CA PRO A 61 -17.85 -3.92 -15.11
C PRO A 61 -17.39 -5.38 -14.99
N VAL A 62 -18.27 -6.33 -15.34
CA VAL A 62 -17.90 -7.75 -15.48
C VAL A 62 -16.74 -7.88 -16.46
N ASP A 63 -15.83 -8.82 -16.19
CA ASP A 63 -14.63 -9.08 -16.98
C ASP A 63 -13.63 -7.91 -17.00
N LEU A 64 -13.61 -7.10 -15.94
CA LEU A 64 -12.65 -6.01 -15.80
C LEU A 64 -11.22 -6.55 -15.86
N TRP A 65 -10.47 -6.11 -16.87
CA TRP A 65 -9.12 -6.55 -17.17
C TRP A 65 -8.97 -8.04 -17.49
N GLY A 66 -10.06 -8.74 -17.84
CA GLY A 66 -10.10 -10.18 -18.10
C GLY A 66 -10.41 -11.03 -16.85
N LEU A 67 -10.66 -10.38 -15.71
CA LEU A 67 -10.96 -11.02 -14.43
C LEU A 67 -12.47 -10.96 -14.13
N SER A 68 -12.99 -12.04 -13.55
CA SER A 68 -14.39 -12.16 -13.15
C SER A 68 -14.51 -12.50 -11.67
N ALA A 69 -15.59 -12.06 -11.02
CA ALA A 69 -15.89 -12.41 -9.63
C ALA A 69 -15.86 -13.92 -9.45
N GLY A 70 -15.20 -14.34 -8.37
CA GLY A 70 -15.04 -15.75 -8.03
C GLY A 70 -13.74 -16.37 -8.53
N ASP A 71 -13.02 -15.72 -9.45
CA ASP A 71 -11.68 -16.16 -9.86
C ASP A 71 -10.74 -16.21 -8.66
N VAL A 72 -9.92 -17.25 -8.60
CA VAL A 72 -8.80 -17.34 -7.66
C VAL A 72 -7.52 -17.38 -8.47
N ILE A 73 -6.72 -16.32 -8.39
CA ILE A 73 -5.43 -16.20 -9.06
C ILE A 73 -4.41 -17.01 -8.27
N LEU A 74 -3.80 -17.99 -8.93
CA LEU A 74 -2.82 -18.91 -8.37
C LEU A 74 -1.40 -18.55 -8.80
N GLU A 75 -1.24 -18.10 -10.05
CA GLU A 75 0.06 -17.70 -10.60
C GLU A 75 -0.08 -16.46 -11.48
N ALA A 76 0.97 -15.65 -11.52
CA ALA A 76 1.13 -14.51 -12.42
C ALA A 76 2.51 -14.60 -13.07
N ASP A 77 2.56 -14.53 -14.40
CA ASP A 77 3.83 -14.62 -15.15
C ASP A 77 4.66 -15.86 -14.79
N GLY A 78 3.98 -17.00 -14.56
CA GLY A 78 4.60 -18.25 -14.13
C GLY A 78 5.12 -18.27 -12.69
N LYS A 79 4.85 -17.23 -11.89
CA LYS A 79 5.23 -17.14 -10.47
C LYS A 79 4.02 -17.39 -9.58
N PRO A 80 4.16 -18.20 -8.51
CA PRO A 80 3.10 -18.39 -7.52
C PRO A 80 2.68 -17.06 -6.88
N VAL A 81 1.38 -16.86 -6.75
CA VAL A 81 0.78 -15.70 -6.09
C VAL A 81 0.06 -16.20 -4.86
N VAL A 82 0.52 -15.81 -3.68
CA VAL A 82 -0.12 -16.20 -2.40
C VAL A 82 -0.90 -15.02 -1.85
N HIS A 83 -0.32 -13.82 -1.91
CA HIS A 83 -0.90 -12.59 -1.42
C HIS A 83 -1.19 -11.58 -2.53
N VAL A 84 -2.10 -10.65 -2.25
CA VAL A 84 -2.37 -9.53 -3.16
C VAL A 84 -1.10 -8.73 -3.44
N ALA A 85 -0.23 -8.57 -2.45
CA ALA A 85 1.08 -7.92 -2.62
C ALA A 85 1.99 -8.63 -3.66
N ASP A 86 1.95 -9.95 -3.74
CA ASP A 86 2.75 -10.73 -4.71
C ASP A 86 2.28 -10.46 -6.14
N LEU A 87 0.96 -10.37 -6.33
CA LEU A 87 0.37 -10.02 -7.62
C LEU A 87 0.78 -8.62 -8.06
N VAL A 88 0.71 -7.64 -7.14
CA VAL A 88 1.12 -6.26 -7.43
C VAL A 88 2.62 -6.16 -7.72
N ALA A 89 3.45 -6.87 -6.97
CA ALA A 89 4.89 -6.93 -7.20
C ALA A 89 5.22 -7.54 -8.57
N THR A 90 4.56 -8.64 -8.92
CA THR A 90 4.74 -9.32 -10.22
C THR A 90 4.29 -8.44 -11.38
N LEU A 91 3.13 -7.77 -11.24
CA LEU A 91 2.61 -6.81 -12.23
C LEU A 91 3.57 -5.62 -12.43
N ARG A 92 4.22 -5.14 -11.37
CA ARG A 92 5.23 -4.09 -11.45
C ARG A 92 6.47 -4.53 -12.23
N ALA A 93 6.90 -5.78 -12.02
CA ALA A 93 8.07 -6.36 -12.67
C ALA A 93 7.85 -6.74 -14.14
N HIS A 94 6.66 -7.24 -14.50
CA HIS A 94 6.34 -7.74 -15.85
C HIS A 94 6.38 -6.65 -16.94
N GLY A 95 6.03 -5.42 -16.60
CA GLY A 95 6.05 -4.31 -17.57
C GLY A 95 4.71 -4.08 -18.27
N ALA A 96 4.72 -3.35 -19.39
CA ALA A 96 3.50 -2.77 -19.99
C ALA A 96 2.72 -3.73 -20.89
N SER A 97 3.10 -5.01 -20.94
CA SER A 97 2.45 -6.02 -21.77
C SER A 97 1.31 -6.73 -21.01
N PRO A 98 0.32 -7.32 -21.71
CA PRO A 98 -0.65 -8.22 -21.09
C PRO A 98 0.07 -9.36 -20.35
N MET A 99 -0.33 -9.62 -19.12
CA MET A 99 0.36 -10.58 -18.25
C MET A 99 -0.43 -11.89 -18.16
N PRO A 100 0.19 -13.05 -18.39
CA PRO A 100 -0.49 -14.33 -18.25
C PRO A 100 -0.76 -14.63 -16.77
N LEU A 101 -2.00 -14.97 -16.46
CA LEU A 101 -2.43 -15.43 -15.15
C LEU A 101 -2.91 -16.87 -15.24
N LYS A 102 -2.59 -17.66 -14.21
CA LYS A 102 -3.23 -18.94 -13.95
C LYS A 102 -4.29 -18.72 -12.88
N VAL A 103 -5.55 -18.96 -13.23
CA VAL A 103 -6.68 -18.76 -12.32
C VAL A 103 -7.47 -20.06 -12.16
N HIS A 104 -8.07 -20.25 -11.00
CA HIS A 104 -9.10 -21.26 -10.80
C HIS A 104 -10.49 -20.59 -10.96
N ARG A 105 -11.19 -20.94 -12.05
CA ARG A 105 -12.48 -20.39 -12.45
C ARG A 105 -13.44 -21.55 -12.74
N ASN A 106 -14.66 -21.49 -12.17
CA ASN A 106 -15.69 -22.51 -12.36
C ASN A 106 -15.25 -23.96 -12.06
N GLY A 107 -14.38 -24.16 -11.05
CA GLY A 107 -13.92 -25.49 -10.64
C GLY A 107 -12.77 -26.08 -11.47
N SER A 108 -12.17 -25.30 -12.37
CA SER A 108 -11.01 -25.73 -13.17
C SER A 108 -9.95 -24.64 -13.26
N GLU A 109 -8.69 -25.04 -13.46
CA GLU A 109 -7.59 -24.10 -13.74
C GLU A 109 -7.64 -23.64 -15.19
N GLN A 110 -7.50 -22.34 -15.41
CA GLN A 110 -7.57 -21.68 -16.71
C GLN A 110 -6.45 -20.64 -16.84
N GLN A 111 -5.96 -20.47 -18.06
CA GLN A 111 -5.09 -19.34 -18.40
C GLN A 111 -5.94 -18.15 -18.83
N VAL A 112 -5.69 -17.01 -18.22
CA VAL A 112 -6.36 -15.74 -18.48
C VAL A 112 -5.30 -14.67 -18.71
N MET A 113 -5.51 -13.78 -19.68
CA MET A 113 -4.60 -12.67 -19.91
C MET A 113 -5.09 -11.44 -19.16
N LEU A 114 -4.31 -11.00 -18.17
CA LEU A 114 -4.56 -9.72 -17.51
C LEU A 114 -4.21 -8.58 -18.46
N ALA A 115 -5.20 -7.73 -18.75
CA ALA A 115 -5.00 -6.61 -19.67
C ALA A 115 -3.88 -5.68 -19.19
N ALA A 116 -3.05 -5.20 -20.12
CA ALA A 116 -1.98 -4.22 -19.84
C ALA A 116 -2.48 -2.97 -19.09
N LYS A 117 -3.74 -2.57 -19.35
CA LYS A 117 -4.40 -1.46 -18.65
C LYS A 117 -4.50 -1.69 -17.14
N ALA A 118 -4.59 -2.93 -16.65
CA ALA A 118 -4.59 -3.22 -15.22
C ALA A 118 -3.33 -2.70 -14.54
N ARG A 119 -2.17 -2.77 -15.21
CA ARG A 119 -0.92 -2.20 -14.69
C ARG A 119 -1.06 -0.71 -14.49
N VAL A 120 -1.51 -0.02 -15.53
CA VAL A 120 -1.65 1.43 -15.53
C VAL A 120 -2.65 1.83 -14.45
N ASP A 121 -3.76 1.12 -14.32
CA ASP A 121 -4.82 1.44 -13.37
C ASP A 121 -4.40 1.15 -11.91
N LEU A 122 -3.80 -0.02 -11.66
CA LEU A 122 -3.39 -0.46 -10.31
C LEU A 122 -2.09 0.19 -9.82
N LEU A 123 -1.21 0.60 -10.74
CA LEU A 123 0.10 1.19 -10.42
C LEU A 123 0.17 2.68 -10.73
N HIS A 124 -0.88 3.33 -11.26
CA HIS A 124 -0.90 4.79 -11.32
C HIS A 124 -0.70 5.31 -9.89
N GLU A 125 0.44 5.96 -9.70
CA GLU A 125 0.89 6.56 -8.46
C GLU A 125 -0.26 7.35 -7.83
N ALA A 126 -0.59 7.01 -6.58
CA ALA A 126 -0.98 8.08 -5.66
C ALA A 126 0.09 9.17 -5.81
N PRO A 127 -0.27 10.47 -5.94
CA PRO A 127 0.75 11.52 -6.01
C PRO A 127 1.77 11.23 -4.92
N ALA A 128 3.04 11.11 -5.31
CA ALA A 128 4.10 10.56 -4.46
C ALA A 128 3.84 10.98 -3.03
N ALA A 129 3.61 10.02 -2.13
CA ALA A 129 3.63 10.34 -0.71
C ALA A 129 4.88 11.20 -0.49
N PRO A 130 4.78 12.37 0.19
CA PRO A 130 5.95 13.18 0.44
C PRO A 130 7.06 12.25 0.93
N PRO A 131 8.31 12.40 0.46
CA PRO A 131 9.39 11.51 0.85
C PRO A 131 9.32 11.31 2.37
N PRO A 132 9.48 10.07 2.89
CA PRO A 132 9.41 9.84 4.32
C PRO A 132 10.27 10.92 4.99
N PRO A 133 9.77 11.62 6.03
CA PRO A 133 10.56 12.63 6.69
C PRO A 133 11.92 12.02 7.02
N PRO A 134 13.04 12.74 6.78
CA PRO A 134 14.36 12.21 7.06
C PRO A 134 14.34 11.63 8.46
N ALA A 135 14.82 10.39 8.61
CA ALA A 135 14.87 9.73 9.90
C ALA A 135 15.48 10.72 10.91
N PRO A 136 14.89 10.86 12.12
CA PRO A 136 15.50 11.71 13.14
C PRO A 136 16.98 11.29 13.28
N PRO A 137 17.92 12.25 13.42
CA PRO A 137 19.32 11.91 13.59
C PRO A 137 19.42 10.89 14.72
N ALA A 138 20.24 9.85 14.51
CA ALA A 138 20.45 8.83 15.52
C ALA A 138 20.78 9.53 16.86
N PRO A 139 20.24 9.06 17.99
CA PRO A 139 20.61 9.61 19.28
C PRO A 139 22.13 9.59 19.40
N PRO A 140 22.76 10.64 19.95
CA PRO A 140 24.20 10.66 20.13
C PRO A 140 24.61 9.39 20.87
N ALA A 141 25.69 8.74 20.42
CA ALA A 141 26.21 7.56 21.08
C ALA A 141 26.37 7.85 22.59
N PRO A 142 26.02 6.90 23.48
CA PRO A 142 26.23 7.11 24.89
C PRO A 142 27.71 7.44 25.14
N PRO A 143 28.02 8.38 26.05
CA PRO A 143 29.42 8.68 26.36
C PRO A 143 30.09 7.39 26.84
N GLY A 144 31.22 7.06 26.20
CA GLY A 144 32.07 5.96 26.63
C GLY A 144 32.57 6.23 28.04
N GLY A 145 32.29 5.30 28.95
CA GLY A 145 32.87 5.24 30.30
C GLY A 145 34.03 4.27 30.34
#